data_AF-A0A420W917-F1
#
_entry.id   AF-A0A420W917-F1
#
_cell.length_a   1.000
_cell.length_b   1.000
_cell.length_c   1.000
_cell.angle_alpha   90.00
_cell.angle_beta   90.00
_cell.angle_gamma   90.00
#
_symmetry.space_group_name_H-M   'P 1'
#
loop_
_entity.id
_entity.type
_entity.pdbx_description
1 polymer ?
#
loop_
_entity_poly.entity_id
_entity_poly.type
_entity_poly.pdbx_seq_one_letter_code
_entity_poly.pdbx_strand_id
1 'polypeptide(L)'
;MKKALLTALIVASASTSSMAADKVLATVNGKKITESQLNSAIDSLPAKYQGLKNNPQFRKMVLENMVKEEILYQEAQKEGIEKDPKVQKELELAKRRILVQELIRKHVKVPKVNVTDEEARAFYEKNKKQFIDPNGKQIPFQSLKPFIVQSLKQQKEQEAFRKAIKKYVMELQKKGKVQINGK
;
A
#
# COMPACT_ATOMS: atom_id res chain seq x y z
N MET A 1 -56.77 36.76 -39.13
CA MET A 1 -56.44 36.69 -37.69
C MET A 1 -56.42 35.23 -37.25
N LYS A 2 -55.31 34.76 -36.66
CA LYS A 2 -55.19 33.63 -35.71
C LYS A 2 -55.40 32.20 -36.29
N LYS A 3 -54.55 31.18 -36.11
CA LYS A 3 -53.27 30.95 -35.40
C LYS A 3 -52.64 29.68 -36.02
N ALA A 4 -51.34 29.69 -36.29
CA ALA A 4 -50.56 28.53 -36.75
C ALA A 4 -50.25 27.59 -35.58
N LEU A 5 -50.39 26.27 -35.78
CA LEU A 5 -49.88 25.25 -34.86
C LEU A 5 -48.44 24.89 -35.26
N LEU A 6 -47.48 25.29 -34.42
CA LEU A 6 -46.12 24.76 -34.43
C LEU A 6 -46.09 23.47 -33.60
N THR A 7 -45.85 22.34 -34.25
CA THR A 7 -45.40 21.11 -33.60
C THR A 7 -43.89 21.16 -33.46
N ALA A 8 -43.42 21.50 -32.26
CA ALA A 8 -42.01 21.41 -31.88
C ALA A 8 -41.66 19.94 -31.60
N LEU A 9 -40.90 19.32 -32.50
CA LEU A 9 -40.26 18.03 -32.26
C LEU A 9 -39.01 18.27 -31.41
N ILE A 10 -39.12 18.04 -30.10
CA ILE A 10 -37.96 18.04 -29.20
C ILE A 10 -37.15 16.78 -29.50
N VAL A 11 -36.10 16.93 -30.32
CA VAL A 11 -35.04 15.93 -30.43
C VAL A 11 -34.24 16.02 -29.13
N ALA A 12 -34.57 15.15 -28.18
CA ALA A 12 -33.73 14.91 -27.02
C ALA A 12 -32.43 14.26 -27.51
N SER A 13 -31.41 15.07 -27.79
CA SER A 13 -30.04 14.61 -27.95
C SER A 13 -29.59 14.04 -26.60
N ALA A 14 -29.81 12.75 -26.41
CA ALA A 14 -29.14 11.99 -25.37
C ALA A 14 -27.64 12.01 -25.69
N SER A 15 -26.91 12.92 -25.06
CA SER A 15 -25.47 12.92 -25.02
C SER A 15 -25.04 11.65 -24.29
N THR A 16 -24.85 10.56 -25.02
CA THR A 16 -24.13 9.39 -24.54
C THR A 16 -22.69 9.85 -24.33
N SER A 17 -22.38 10.23 -23.09
CA SER A 17 -21.01 10.35 -22.63
C SER A 17 -20.36 8.98 -22.81
N SER A 18 -19.69 8.79 -23.95
CA SER A 18 -18.80 7.68 -24.21
C SER A 18 -17.70 7.77 -23.15
N MET A 19 -17.86 7.01 -22.07
CA MET A 19 -16.76 6.69 -21.19
C MET A 19 -15.79 5.91 -22.06
N ALA A 20 -14.74 6.59 -22.53
CA ALA A 20 -13.79 6.04 -23.48
C ALA A 20 -13.35 4.66 -22.99
N ALA A 21 -13.63 3.64 -23.80
CA ALA A 21 -13.31 2.26 -23.45
C ALA A 21 -11.78 2.14 -23.26
N ASP A 22 -11.36 1.57 -22.14
CA ASP A 22 -9.95 1.35 -21.84
C ASP A 22 -9.31 0.51 -22.96
N LYS A 23 -8.17 0.98 -23.47
CA LYS A 23 -7.53 0.41 -24.65
C LYS A 23 -7.06 -1.01 -24.33
N VAL A 24 -7.50 -1.97 -25.14
CA VAL A 24 -7.06 -3.37 -25.03
C VAL A 24 -5.68 -3.51 -25.67
N LEU A 25 -4.72 -4.06 -24.92
CA LEU A 25 -3.34 -4.26 -25.34
C LEU A 25 -3.03 -5.72 -25.67
N ALA A 26 -3.67 -6.66 -24.99
CA ALA A 26 -3.58 -8.09 -25.27
C ALA A 26 -4.88 -8.81 -24.90
N THR A 27 -5.08 -10.02 -25.43
CA THR A 27 -6.19 -10.90 -25.03
C THR A 27 -5.66 -12.32 -24.86
N VAL A 28 -5.96 -12.95 -23.72
CA VAL A 28 -5.56 -14.32 -23.38
C VAL A 28 -6.82 -15.15 -23.11
N ASN A 29 -7.16 -16.06 -24.02
CA ASN A 29 -8.37 -16.89 -23.96
C ASN A 29 -9.65 -16.10 -23.63
N GLY A 30 -9.81 -14.95 -24.29
CA GLY A 30 -10.97 -14.06 -24.10
C GLY A 30 -10.84 -13.03 -22.97
N LYS A 31 -9.87 -13.18 -22.05
CA LYS A 31 -9.58 -12.17 -21.03
C LYS A 31 -8.72 -11.05 -21.60
N LYS A 32 -9.20 -9.81 -21.52
CA LYS A 32 -8.51 -8.62 -22.02
C LYS A 32 -7.51 -8.10 -20.98
N ILE A 33 -6.31 -7.74 -21.44
CA ILE A 33 -5.33 -6.97 -20.67
C ILE A 33 -5.32 -5.54 -21.24
N THR A 34 -5.54 -4.55 -20.38
CA THR A 34 -5.78 -3.16 -20.80
C THR A 34 -4.63 -2.21 -20.47
N GLU A 35 -4.67 -1.02 -21.07
CA GLU A 35 -3.72 0.07 -20.82
C GLU A 35 -3.71 0.49 -19.34
N SER A 36 -4.87 0.61 -18.70
CA SER A 36 -4.93 0.94 -17.26
C SER A 36 -4.27 -0.12 -16.38
N GLN A 37 -4.42 -1.40 -16.72
CA GLN A 37 -3.77 -2.50 -15.99
C GLN A 37 -2.26 -2.47 -16.15
N LEU A 38 -1.76 -2.22 -17.37
CA LEU A 38 -0.32 -2.05 -17.62
C LEU A 38 0.25 -0.88 -16.81
N ASN A 39 -0.46 0.26 -16.79
CA ASN A 39 -0.04 1.43 -16.02
C ASN A 39 0.01 1.14 -14.52
N SER A 40 -1.01 0.46 -13.98
CA SER A 40 -1.06 0.08 -12.57
C SER A 40 0.06 -0.90 -12.20
N ALA A 41 0.34 -1.88 -13.08
CA ALA A 41 1.44 -2.82 -12.91
C ALA A 41 2.78 -2.08 -12.83
N ILE A 42 3.06 -1.16 -13.77
CA ILE A 42 4.28 -0.35 -13.76
C ILE A 42 4.36 0.53 -12.50
N ASP A 43 3.25 1.14 -12.09
CA ASP A 43 3.21 2.03 -10.92
C ASP A 43 3.48 1.28 -9.61
N SER A 44 3.15 -0.02 -9.55
CA SER A 44 3.46 -0.88 -8.40
C SER A 44 4.93 -1.31 -8.31
N LEU A 45 5.76 -1.07 -9.34
CA LEU A 45 7.16 -1.49 -9.34
C LEU A 45 8.02 -0.62 -8.41
N PRO A 46 9.14 -1.17 -7.88
CA PRO A 46 10.08 -0.40 -7.06
C PRO A 46 10.55 0.91 -7.70
N ALA A 47 10.83 1.92 -6.87
CA ALA A 47 11.19 3.28 -7.29
C ALA A 47 12.28 3.35 -8.39
N LYS A 48 13.24 2.41 -8.38
CA LYS A 48 14.30 2.31 -9.38
C LYS A 48 13.81 2.09 -10.83
N TYR A 49 12.59 1.60 -11.02
CA TYR A 49 11.99 1.38 -12.33
C TYR A 49 11.07 2.52 -12.79
N GLN A 50 10.74 3.47 -11.90
CA GLN A 50 9.78 4.53 -12.20
C GLN A 50 10.24 5.46 -13.33
N GLY A 51 11.55 5.69 -13.46
CA GLY A 51 12.14 6.45 -14.57
C GLY A 51 11.96 5.80 -15.95
N LEU A 52 11.61 4.50 -16.01
CA LEU A 52 11.40 3.76 -17.25
C LEU A 52 9.92 3.67 -17.66
N LYS A 53 8.99 4.26 -16.89
CA LYS A 53 7.53 4.11 -17.08
C LYS A 53 7.05 4.44 -18.50
N ASN A 54 7.71 5.40 -19.15
CA ASN A 54 7.37 5.85 -20.51
C ASN A 54 8.25 5.23 -21.60
N ASN A 55 9.22 4.40 -21.25
CA ASN A 55 10.08 3.73 -22.24
C ASN A 55 9.27 2.64 -22.97
N PRO A 56 9.12 2.71 -24.31
CA PRO A 56 8.27 1.76 -25.05
C PRO A 56 8.70 0.30 -24.91
N GLN A 57 10.01 0.04 -24.90
CA GLN A 57 10.56 -1.31 -24.77
C GLN A 57 10.29 -1.89 -23.37
N PHE A 58 10.44 -1.07 -22.34
CA PHE A 58 10.12 -1.46 -20.97
C PHE A 58 8.63 -1.78 -20.81
N ARG A 59 7.75 -0.92 -21.34
CA ARG A 59 6.30 -1.14 -21.33
C ARG A 59 5.92 -2.44 -22.04
N LYS A 60 6.50 -2.69 -23.21
CA LYS A 60 6.31 -3.95 -23.96
C LYS A 60 6.73 -5.17 -23.13
N MET A 61 7.90 -5.12 -22.50
CA MET A 61 8.38 -6.20 -21.63
C MET A 61 7.44 -6.46 -20.45
N VAL A 62 6.92 -5.41 -19.79
CA VAL A 62 5.96 -5.57 -18.69
C VAL A 62 4.65 -6.18 -19.20
N LEU A 63 4.13 -5.73 -20.35
CA LEU A 63 2.93 -6.31 -20.97
C LEU A 63 3.13 -7.79 -21.32
N GLU A 64 4.27 -8.17 -21.90
CA GLU A 64 4.61 -9.56 -22.20
C GLU A 64 4.66 -10.42 -20.93
N ASN A 65 5.18 -9.88 -19.82
CA ASN A 65 5.15 -10.57 -18.54
C ASN A 65 3.72 -10.75 -18.00
N MET A 66 2.86 -9.73 -18.10
CA MET A 66 1.46 -9.83 -17.71
C MET A 66 0.71 -10.89 -18.54
N VAL A 67 0.99 -10.99 -19.84
CA VAL A 67 0.43 -12.03 -20.72
C VAL A 67 0.88 -13.42 -20.28
N LYS A 68 2.18 -13.60 -20.02
CA LYS A 68 2.71 -14.89 -19.53
C LYS A 68 2.11 -15.29 -18.18
N GLU A 69 2.01 -14.35 -17.25
CA GLU A 69 1.38 -14.58 -15.94
C GLU A 69 -0.08 -14.99 -16.09
N GLU A 70 -0.84 -14.33 -16.97
CA GLU A 70 -2.24 -14.68 -17.23
C GLU A 70 -2.38 -16.09 -17.81
N ILE A 71 -1.52 -16.50 -18.74
CA ILE A 71 -1.52 -17.86 -19.28
C ILE A 71 -1.31 -18.89 -18.15
N LEU A 72 -0.30 -18.67 -17.30
CA LEU A 72 0.00 -19.55 -16.18
C LEU A 72 -1.13 -19.58 -15.15
N TYR A 73 -1.73 -18.43 -14.86
CA TYR A 73 -2.84 -18.33 -13.91
C TYR A 73 -4.06 -19.10 -14.40
N GLN A 74 -4.42 -19.00 -15.68
CA GLN A 74 -5.52 -19.77 -16.25
C GLN A 74 -5.24 -21.27 -16.20
N GLU A 75 -3.99 -21.70 -16.42
CA GLU A 75 -3.64 -23.12 -16.28
C GLU A 75 -3.76 -23.59 -14.83
N ALA A 76 -3.29 -22.80 -13.86
CA ALA A 76 -3.48 -23.08 -12.44
C ALA A 76 -4.96 -23.22 -12.05
N GLN A 77 -5.85 -22.44 -12.67
CA GLN A 77 -7.30 -22.58 -12.47
C GLN A 77 -7.84 -23.89 -13.04
N LYS A 78 -7.41 -24.30 -14.24
CA LYS A 78 -7.81 -25.57 -14.85
C LYS A 78 -7.34 -26.78 -14.05
N GLU A 79 -6.10 -26.73 -13.56
CA GLU A 79 -5.55 -27.76 -12.67
C GLU A 79 -6.20 -27.78 -11.29
N GLY A 80 -6.99 -26.75 -10.95
CA GLY A 80 -7.67 -26.67 -9.66
C GLY A 80 -6.71 -26.39 -8.51
N ILE A 81 -5.54 -25.78 -8.76
CA ILE A 81 -4.55 -25.42 -7.74
C ILE A 81 -5.18 -24.55 -6.64
N GLU A 82 -6.13 -23.68 -7.00
CA GLU A 82 -6.86 -22.87 -6.04
C GLU A 82 -7.60 -23.71 -4.98
N LYS A 83 -8.03 -24.94 -5.31
CA LYS A 83 -8.73 -25.84 -4.38
C LYS A 83 -7.80 -26.58 -3.44
N ASP A 84 -6.48 -26.50 -3.64
CA ASP A 84 -5.50 -27.12 -2.75
C ASP A 84 -5.67 -26.55 -1.32
N PRO A 85 -5.83 -27.39 -0.28
CA PRO A 85 -6.00 -26.94 1.11
C PRO A 85 -4.88 -26.02 1.61
N LYS A 86 -3.64 -26.22 1.15
CA LYS A 86 -2.50 -25.35 1.46
C LYS A 86 -2.67 -23.98 0.82
N VAL A 87 -3.06 -23.92 -0.45
CA VAL A 87 -3.30 -22.66 -1.17
C VAL A 87 -4.46 -21.90 -0.54
N GLN A 88 -5.58 -22.56 -0.25
CA GLN A 88 -6.72 -21.96 0.45
C GLN A 88 -6.33 -21.37 1.81
N LYS A 89 -5.52 -22.09 2.58
CA LYS A 89 -5.00 -21.60 3.86
C LYS A 89 -4.13 -20.35 3.69
N GLU A 90 -3.26 -20.33 2.68
CA GLU A 90 -2.41 -19.17 2.40
C GLU A 90 -3.24 -17.96 1.95
N LEU A 91 -4.25 -18.15 1.11
CA LEU A 91 -5.19 -17.10 0.67
C LEU A 91 -5.97 -16.50 1.84
N GLU A 92 -6.50 -17.33 2.74
CA GLU A 92 -7.24 -16.84 3.92
C GLU A 92 -6.32 -16.10 4.90
N LEU A 93 -5.07 -16.55 5.07
CA LEU A 93 -4.08 -15.82 5.86
C LEU A 93 -3.72 -14.48 5.22
N ALA A 94 -3.52 -14.42 3.90
CA ALA A 94 -3.24 -13.19 3.16
C ALA A 94 -4.39 -12.19 3.27
N LYS A 95 -5.63 -12.66 3.03
CA LYS A 95 -6.86 -11.87 3.19
C LYS A 95 -6.99 -11.30 4.60
N ARG A 96 -6.80 -12.12 5.64
CA ARG A 96 -6.82 -11.65 7.04
C ARG A 96 -5.78 -10.56 7.27
N ARG A 97 -4.54 -10.74 6.79
CA ARG A 97 -3.46 -9.75 6.94
C ARG A 97 -3.81 -8.42 6.28
N ILE A 98 -4.29 -8.45 5.03
CA ILE A 98 -4.69 -7.25 4.27
C ILE A 98 -5.82 -6.51 4.99
N LEU A 99 -6.87 -7.23 5.43
CA LEU A 99 -8.00 -6.63 6.12
C LEU A 99 -7.59 -5.98 7.45
N VAL A 100 -6.72 -6.63 8.23
CA VAL A 100 -6.21 -6.08 9.49
C VAL A 100 -5.35 -4.84 9.23
N GLN A 101 -4.45 -4.89 8.25
CA GLN A 101 -3.62 -3.74 7.87
C GLN A 101 -4.46 -2.55 7.44
N GLU A 102 -5.49 -2.78 6.61
CA GLU A 102 -6.37 -1.72 6.13
C GLU A 102 -7.23 -1.13 7.26
N LEU A 103 -7.71 -1.97 8.18
CA LEU A 103 -8.42 -1.50 9.37
C LEU A 103 -7.52 -0.61 10.24
N ILE A 104 -6.27 -1.03 10.48
CA ILE A 104 -5.29 -0.24 11.23
C ILE A 104 -5.04 1.09 10.51
N ARG A 105 -4.79 1.08 9.20
CA ARG A 105 -4.55 2.31 8.42
C ARG A 105 -5.73 3.30 8.52
N LYS A 106 -6.96 2.81 8.46
CA LYS A 106 -8.16 3.64 8.54
C LYS A 106 -8.38 4.24 9.93
N HIS A 107 -8.22 3.44 10.98
CA HIS A 107 -8.70 3.78 12.33
C HIS A 107 -7.61 4.12 13.35
N VAL A 108 -6.38 3.63 13.17
CA VAL A 108 -5.27 3.90 14.10
C VAL A 108 -4.58 5.19 13.68
N LYS A 109 -4.83 6.26 14.43
CA LYS A 109 -4.15 7.54 14.26
C LYS A 109 -2.94 7.60 15.20
N VAL A 110 -1.76 7.81 14.63
CA VAL A 110 -0.53 8.02 15.39
C VAL A 110 -0.32 9.53 15.52
N PRO A 111 -0.16 10.07 16.74
CA PRO A 111 0.16 11.48 16.92
C PRO A 111 1.53 11.78 16.31
N LYS A 112 1.71 13.02 15.83
CA LYS A 112 3.04 13.49 15.40
C LYS A 112 3.98 13.46 16.60
N VAL A 113 5.18 12.94 16.36
CA VAL A 113 6.23 12.80 17.36
C VAL A 113 7.34 13.80 17.06
N ASN A 114 7.79 14.50 18.10
CA ASN A 114 8.95 15.37 18.04
C ASN A 114 10.03 14.86 19.01
N VAL A 115 11.29 15.08 18.64
CA VAL A 115 12.46 14.86 19.48
C VAL A 115 13.12 16.20 19.71
N THR A 116 13.30 16.54 20.97
CA THR A 116 13.96 17.79 21.39
C THR A 116 15.47 17.62 21.44
N ASP A 117 16.19 18.73 21.39
CA ASP A 117 17.65 18.76 21.53
C ASP A 117 18.10 18.19 22.89
N GLU A 118 17.32 18.49 23.93
CA GLU A 118 17.53 18.03 25.30
C GLU A 118 17.44 16.51 25.40
N GLU A 119 16.43 15.90 24.76
CA GLU A 119 16.28 14.45 24.71
C GLU A 119 17.40 13.76 23.93
N ALA A 120 17.81 14.35 22.81
CA ALA A 120 18.94 13.85 22.03
C ALA A 120 20.24 13.91 22.83
N ARG A 121 20.47 15.01 23.56
CA ARG A 121 21.63 15.17 24.45
C ARG A 121 21.58 14.18 25.60
N ALA A 122 20.43 14.01 26.26
CA ALA A 122 20.27 13.04 27.35
C ALA A 122 20.53 11.60 26.88
N PHE A 123 20.06 11.24 25.67
CA PHE A 123 20.34 9.95 25.08
C PHE A 123 21.84 9.77 24.78
N TYR A 124 22.49 10.80 24.24
CA TYR A 124 23.95 10.79 24.02
C TYR A 124 24.70 10.53 25.32
N GLU A 125 24.40 11.32 26.37
CA GLU A 125 25.03 11.23 27.69
C GLU A 125 24.87 9.84 28.33
N LYS A 126 23.64 9.30 28.32
CA LYS A 126 23.32 7.98 28.88
C LYS A 126 24.05 6.84 28.17
N ASN A 127 24.32 6.99 26.88
CA ASN A 127 24.90 5.95 26.04
C ASN A 127 26.34 6.26 25.59
N LYS A 128 27.03 7.22 26.21
CA LYS A 128 28.39 7.67 25.85
C LYS A 128 29.37 6.53 25.56
N LYS A 129 29.33 5.46 26.38
CA LYS A 129 30.20 4.29 26.24
C LYS A 129 30.03 3.53 24.92
N GLN A 130 28.89 3.68 24.23
CA GLN A 130 28.61 3.09 22.93
C GLN A 130 29.05 3.98 21.76
N PHE A 131 29.47 5.22 22.04
CA PHE A 131 29.81 6.23 21.03
C PHE A 131 31.31 6.52 21.03
N ILE A 132 32.11 5.46 21.00
CA ILE A 132 33.56 5.49 20.92
C ILE A 132 33.96 5.07 19.50
N ASP A 133 34.90 5.79 18.89
CA ASP A 133 35.44 5.45 17.59
C ASP A 133 36.40 4.23 17.68
N PRO A 134 36.85 3.66 16.54
CA PRO A 134 37.78 2.54 16.55
C PRO A 134 39.12 2.80 17.25
N ASN A 135 39.49 4.06 17.47
CA ASN A 135 40.73 4.47 18.13
C ASN A 135 40.54 4.73 19.63
N GLY A 136 39.35 4.47 20.18
CA GLY A 136 39.06 4.69 21.60
C GLY A 136 38.65 6.13 21.95
N LYS A 137 38.42 7.01 20.96
CA LYS A 137 38.03 8.40 21.20
C LYS A 137 36.52 8.57 21.21
N GLN A 138 36.01 9.42 22.10
CA GLN A 138 34.59 9.78 22.14
C GLN A 138 34.16 10.53 20.86
N ILE A 139 33.14 10.02 20.18
CA ILE A 139 32.55 10.67 19.01
C ILE A 139 31.73 11.88 19.49
N PRO A 140 31.96 13.11 18.97
CA PRO A 140 31.25 14.30 19.44
C PRO A 140 29.73 14.24 19.24
N PHE A 141 28.98 14.79 20.20
CA PHE A 141 27.51 14.88 20.14
C PHE A 141 27.00 15.50 18.83
N GLN A 142 27.62 16.59 18.37
CA GLN A 142 27.15 17.29 17.15
C GLN A 142 27.21 16.39 15.91
N SER A 143 28.20 15.51 15.82
CA SER A 143 28.34 14.55 14.72
C SER A 143 27.26 13.46 14.77
N LEU A 144 26.84 13.05 15.96
CA LEU A 144 25.82 12.01 16.16
C LEU A 144 24.40 12.55 16.25
N LYS A 145 24.22 13.85 16.52
CA LYS A 145 22.91 14.47 16.77
C LYS A 145 21.86 14.13 15.70
N PRO A 146 22.11 14.22 14.38
CA PRO A 146 21.11 13.86 13.37
C PRO A 146 20.67 12.40 13.46
N PHE A 147 21.61 11.48 13.69
CA PHE A 147 21.34 10.05 13.83
C PHE A 147 20.57 9.74 15.11
N ILE A 148 20.97 10.35 16.23
CA ILE A 148 20.29 10.19 17.52
C ILE A 148 18.86 10.72 17.43
N VAL A 149 18.67 11.92 16.88
CA VAL A 149 17.33 12.51 16.68
C VAL A 149 16.47 11.61 15.81
N GLN A 150 16.99 11.12 14.68
CA GLN A 150 16.25 10.24 13.79
C GLN A 150 15.91 8.90 14.44
N SER A 151 16.85 8.30 15.18
CA SER A 151 16.64 7.04 15.89
C SER A 151 15.59 7.18 17.00
N LEU A 152 15.70 8.22 17.84
CA LEU A 152 14.72 8.53 18.89
C LEU A 152 13.35 8.82 18.29
N LYS A 153 13.29 9.50 17.15
CA LYS A 153 12.03 9.78 16.45
C LYS A 153 11.37 8.49 16.02
N GLN A 154 12.10 7.58 15.36
CA GLN A 154 11.59 6.27 14.97
C GLN A 154 11.13 5.44 16.17
N GLN A 155 11.90 5.42 17.26
CA GLN A 155 11.53 4.70 18.48
C GLN A 155 10.22 5.23 19.08
N LYS A 156 10.11 6.56 19.22
CA LYS A 156 8.90 7.20 19.73
C LYS A 156 7.71 7.00 18.80
N GLU A 157 7.89 7.04 17.48
CA GLU A 157 6.84 6.75 16.48
C GLU A 157 6.36 5.29 16.61
N GLN A 158 7.27 4.34 16.75
CA GLN A 158 6.92 2.93 17.00
C GLN A 158 6.17 2.75 18.31
N GLU A 159 6.61 3.41 19.38
CA GLU A 159 5.93 3.37 20.68
C GLU A 159 4.53 3.99 20.60
N ALA A 160 4.40 5.15 19.95
CA ALA A 160 3.13 5.82 19.74
C ALA A 160 2.16 4.95 18.92
N PHE A 161 2.65 4.31 17.85
CA PHE A 161 1.88 3.35 17.06
C PHE A 161 1.44 2.15 17.88
N ARG A 162 2.34 1.54 18.66
CA ARG A 162 2.03 0.42 19.56
C ARG A 162 0.95 0.81 20.57
N LYS A 163 1.07 1.98 21.20
CA LYS A 163 0.07 2.51 22.14
C LYS A 163 -1.28 2.73 21.46
N ALA A 164 -1.28 3.31 20.26
CA ALA A 164 -2.50 3.56 19.49
C ALA A 164 -3.20 2.26 19.09
N ILE A 165 -2.47 1.25 18.61
CA ILE A 165 -3.02 -0.09 18.36
C ILE A 165 -3.58 -0.69 19.65
N LYS A 166 -2.82 -0.67 20.75
CA LYS A 166 -3.27 -1.24 22.03
C LYS A 166 -4.58 -0.59 22.49
N LYS A 167 -4.68 0.73 22.40
CA LYS A 167 -5.90 1.48 22.73
C LYS A 167 -7.07 1.05 21.84
N TYR A 168 -6.87 1.01 20.53
CA TYR A 168 -7.93 0.61 19.59
C TYR A 168 -8.39 -0.83 19.82
N VAL A 169 -7.48 -1.76 20.06
CA VAL A 169 -7.81 -3.15 20.40
C VAL A 169 -8.60 -3.22 21.71
N MET A 170 -8.22 -2.46 22.74
CA MET A 170 -8.97 -2.39 24.01
C MET A 170 -10.40 -1.85 23.81
N GLU A 171 -10.59 -0.85 22.95
CA GLU A 171 -11.92 -0.33 22.61
C GLU A 171 -12.78 -1.38 21.89
N LEU A 172 -12.20 -2.16 20.98
CA LEU A 172 -12.89 -3.26 20.31
C LEU A 172 -13.20 -4.42 21.27
N GLN A 173 -12.30 -4.72 22.20
CA GLN A 173 -12.51 -5.73 23.24
C GLN A 173 -13.69 -5.40 24.15
N LYS A 174 -13.97 -4.12 24.43
CA LYS A 174 -15.16 -3.71 25.18
C LYS A 174 -16.47 -3.97 24.43
N LYS A 175 -16.42 -4.01 23.10
CA LYS A 175 -17.59 -4.24 22.23
C LYS A 175 -17.78 -5.72 21.90
N GLY A 176 -16.76 -6.55 22.10
CA GLY A 176 -16.75 -7.97 21.78
C GLY A 176 -16.64 -8.85 23.01
N LYS A 177 -16.88 -10.15 22.83
CA LYS A 177 -16.55 -11.18 23.82
C LYS A 177 -15.18 -11.74 23.45
N VAL A 178 -14.18 -11.56 24.31
CA VAL A 178 -12.84 -12.12 24.12
C VAL A 178 -12.53 -13.10 25.24
N GLN A 179 -12.22 -14.33 24.88
CA GLN A 179 -11.77 -15.38 25.79
C GLN A 179 -10.42 -15.88 25.30
N ILE A 180 -9.44 -15.94 26.21
CA ILE A 180 -8.12 -16.53 25.95
C ILE A 180 -8.03 -17.76 26.85
N ASN A 181 -8.02 -18.95 26.25
CA ASN A 181 -7.92 -20.22 26.98
C ASN A 181 -6.44 -20.60 27.20
N GLY A 182 -6.10 -21.09 28.40
CA GLY A 182 -4.80 -21.70 28.70
C GLY A 182 -3.66 -20.73 29.04
N LYS A 183 -3.88 -19.75 29.92
CA LYS A 183 -2.77 -19.06 30.60
C LYS A 183 -2.23 -19.87 31.76
#